data_AF-A0A518K3C7-F1
#
_entry.id   AF-A0A518K3C7-F1
#
_cell.length_a   1.000
_cell.length_b   1.000
_cell.length_c   1.000
_cell.angle_alpha   90.00
_cell.angle_beta   90.00
_cell.angle_gamma   90.00
#
_symmetry.space_group_name_H-M   'P 1'
#
loop_
_entity.id
_entity.type
_entity.pdbx_description
1 polymer ?
#
loop_
_entity_poly.entity_id
_entity_poly.type
_entity_poly.pdbx_seq_one_letter_code
_entity_poly.pdbx_strand_id
1 'polypeptide(L)' 'MAAPGKELVYRYTLVTNGPVEGVFPDKGRFVEMVKERSQNNYRNSSDMECYRQSGVTLVYVYFDEEGNEYAKFKIRPE' A
#
# COMPACT_ATOMS: atom_id res chain seq x y z
N MET A 1 -9.60 9.68 -24.55
CA MET A 1 -9.04 10.69 -23.62
C MET A 1 -8.98 10.04 -22.25
N ALA A 2 -7.79 9.71 -21.74
CA ALA A 2 -7.62 9.12 -20.41
C ALA A 2 -7.88 10.21 -19.35
N ALA A 3 -8.94 10.07 -18.57
CA ALA A 3 -9.15 10.96 -17.42
C ALA A 3 -7.96 10.79 -16.45
N PRO A 4 -7.46 11.86 -15.81
CA PRO A 4 -6.38 11.77 -14.83
C PRO A 4 -6.74 10.72 -13.76
N GLY A 5 -5.81 9.80 -13.54
CA GLY A 5 -6.02 8.56 -12.81
C GLY A 5 -6.59 8.79 -11.41
N LYS A 6 -7.69 8.09 -11.12
CA LYS A 6 -8.30 8.09 -9.79
C LYS A 6 -7.32 7.42 -8.83
N GLU A 7 -6.84 8.14 -7.83
CA GLU A 7 -5.95 7.57 -6.81
C GLU A 7 -6.71 7.41 -5.49
N LEU A 8 -6.61 6.23 -4.87
CA LEU A 8 -7.07 6.00 -3.50
C LEU A 8 -5.83 5.87 -2.60
N VAL A 9 -5.69 6.80 -1.66
CA VAL A 9 -4.50 6.91 -0.81
C VAL A 9 -4.77 6.30 0.56
N TYR A 10 -4.02 5.26 0.90
CA TYR A 10 -3.98 4.70 2.25
C TYR A 10 -2.75 5.21 2.98
N ARG A 11 -2.97 5.80 4.16
CA ARG A 11 -1.92 6.31 5.04
C ARG A 11 -1.86 5.45 6.29
N TYR A 12 -0.69 4.90 6.58
CA TYR A 12 -0.45 4.04 7.74
C TYR A 12 0.67 4.63 8.60
N THR A 13 0.53 4.49 9.91
CA THR A 13 1.62 4.73 10.86
C THR A 13 2.14 3.37 11.33
N LEU A 14 3.43 3.13 11.14
CA LEU A 14 4.10 1.93 11.63
C LEU A 14 4.36 2.10 13.12
N VAL A 15 3.61 1.37 13.94
CA VAL A 15 3.81 1.34 15.39
C VAL A 15 4.78 0.22 15.72
N THR A 16 5.98 0.57 16.20
CA THR A 16 7.06 -0.39 16.49
C THR A 16 7.01 -0.94 17.92
N ASN A 17 6.26 -0.29 18.80
CA ASN A 17 6.07 -0.68 20.21
C ASN A 17 4.84 -1.59 20.46
N GLY A 18 4.40 -2.34 19.45
CA GLY A 18 3.28 -3.29 19.60
C GLY A 18 3.66 -4.55 20.40
N PRO A 19 2.68 -5.34 20.88
CA PRO A 19 2.90 -6.58 21.65
C PRO A 19 3.63 -7.69 20.87
N VAL A 20 3.92 -7.44 19.60
CA VAL A 20 4.76 -8.28 18.76
C VAL A 20 6.06 -7.49 18.58
N GLU A 21 7.05 -7.72 19.45
CA GLU A 21 8.42 -7.27 19.22
C GLU A 21 8.91 -7.90 17.92
N GLY A 22 8.75 -7.17 16.83
CA GLY A 22 9.08 -7.63 15.49
C GLY A 22 9.92 -6.56 14.84
N VAL A 23 11.23 -6.79 14.81
CA VAL A 23 12.18 -6.07 13.95
C VAL A 23 11.52 -5.89 12.59
N PHE A 24 11.10 -4.66 12.26
CA PHE A 24 10.65 -4.39 10.90
C PHE A 24 11.81 -4.81 9.99
N PRO A 25 11.56 -5.64 8.97
CA PRO A 25 12.61 -5.98 8.02
C PRO A 25 13.18 -4.70 7.42
N ASP A 26 14.38 -4.77 6.85
CA ASP A 26 14.94 -3.63 6.14
C ASP A 26 13.88 -3.02 5.19
N LYS A 27 13.91 -1.69 5.05
CA LYS A 27 12.92 -0.94 4.29
C LYS A 27 12.65 -1.52 2.90
N GLY A 28 13.66 -2.08 2.24
CA GLY A 28 13.51 -2.73 0.93
C GLY A 28 12.61 -3.96 1.02
N ARG A 29 12.97 -4.91 1.89
CA ARG A 29 12.17 -6.12 2.12
C ARG A 29 10.75 -5.83 2.60
N PHE A 30 10.58 -4.82 3.47
CA PHE A 30 9.26 -4.38 3.91
C PHE A 30 8.39 -3.97 2.70
N VAL A 31 8.92 -3.10 1.84
CA VAL A 31 8.19 -2.61 0.67
C VAL A 31 7.86 -3.75 -0.29
N GLU A 32 8.80 -4.66 -0.56
CA GLU A 32 8.56 -5.79 -1.45
C GLU A 32 7.43 -6.69 -0.94
N MET A 33 7.51 -7.12 0.33
CA MET A 33 6.50 -7.99 0.94
C MET A 33 5.11 -7.36 0.94
N VAL A 34 5.00 -6.09 1.33
CA VAL A 34 3.71 -5.41 1.42
C VAL A 34 3.17 -5.12 0.02
N LYS A 35 4.02 -4.72 -0.92
CA LYS A 35 3.61 -4.47 -2.30
C LYS A 35 3.08 -5.74 -2.97
N GLU A 36 3.78 -6.86 -2.85
CA GLU A 36 3.33 -8.15 -3.41
C GLU A 36 1.97 -8.55 -2.82
N ARG A 37 1.84 -8.50 -1.50
CA ARG A 37 0.58 -8.84 -0.82
C ARG A 37 -0.57 -7.93 -1.24
N SER A 38 -0.34 -6.62 -1.29
CA SER A 38 -1.35 -5.65 -1.71
C SER A 38 -1.70 -5.81 -3.18
N GLN A 39 -0.74 -6.13 -4.06
CA GLN A 39 -1.00 -6.37 -5.48
C GLN A 39 -1.85 -7.64 -5.67
N ASN A 40 -1.52 -8.70 -4.93
CA ASN A 40 -2.30 -9.95 -4.96
C ASN A 40 -3.73 -9.74 -4.45
N ASN A 41 -3.91 -8.96 -3.38
CA ASN A 41 -5.23 -8.60 -2.88
C ASN A 41 -6.00 -7.76 -3.91
N TYR A 42 -5.36 -6.72 -4.46
CA TYR A 42 -5.98 -5.86 -5.45
C TYR A 42 -6.42 -6.63 -6.70
N ARG A 43 -5.68 -7.66 -7.11
CA ARG A 43 -6.02 -8.51 -8.25
C ARG A 43 -7.17 -9.48 -7.98
N ASN A 44 -7.20 -10.11 -6.80
CA ASN A 44 -8.07 -11.26 -6.55
C ASN A 44 -9.30 -10.97 -5.66
N SER A 45 -9.31 -9.87 -4.91
CA SER A 45 -10.45 -9.53 -4.05
C SER A 45 -11.63 -9.06 -4.90
N SER A 46 -12.81 -9.63 -4.66
CA SER A 46 -14.08 -9.18 -5.24
C SER A 46 -14.45 -7.77 -4.77
N ASP A 47 -14.11 -7.39 -3.54
CA ASP A 47 -14.34 -6.03 -3.00
C ASP A 47 -13.57 -4.96 -3.78
N MET A 48 -12.46 -5.34 -4.40
CA MET A 48 -11.60 -4.45 -5.18
C MET A 48 -11.99 -4.36 -6.66
N GLU A 49 -12.98 -5.14 -7.10
CA GLU A 49 -13.39 -5.19 -8.51
C GLU A 49 -13.89 -3.84 -9.03
N CYS A 50 -14.71 -3.14 -8.24
CA CYS A 50 -15.23 -1.82 -8.59
C CYS A 50 -14.09 -0.80 -8.81
N TYR A 51 -13.06 -0.85 -7.96
CA TYR A 51 -11.89 0.01 -8.07
C TYR A 51 -11.04 -0.33 -9.30
N ARG A 52 -10.82 -1.63 -9.58
CA ARG A 52 -10.12 -2.09 -10.80
C ARG A 52 -10.83 -1.62 -12.07
N GLN A 53 -12.13 -1.89 -12.19
CA GLN A 53 -12.94 -1.52 -13.35
C GLN A 53 -13.01 0.01 -13.53
N SER A 54 -12.94 0.76 -12.44
CA SER A 54 -12.92 2.23 -12.45
C SER A 54 -11.56 2.84 -12.76
N GLY A 55 -10.51 2.02 -12.98
CA GLY A 55 -9.15 2.49 -13.26
C GLY A 55 -8.47 3.14 -12.05
N VAL A 56 -8.85 2.75 -10.83
CA VAL A 56 -8.30 3.33 -9.61
C VAL A 56 -6.89 2.80 -9.34
N THR A 57 -5.95 3.69 -9.04
CA THR A 57 -4.62 3.34 -8.56
C THR A 57 -4.62 3.41 -7.04
N LEU A 58 -4.20 2.32 -6.39
CA LEU A 58 -4.03 2.32 -4.94
C LEU A 58 -2.65 2.88 -4.60
N VAL A 59 -2.59 3.84 -3.67
CA VAL A 59 -1.35 4.46 -3.21
C VAL A 59 -1.21 4.17 -1.72
N TYR A 60 -0.14 3.49 -1.34
CA TYR A 60 0.16 3.17 0.04
C TYR A 60 1.30 4.06 0.52
N VAL A 61 1.09 4.76 1.63
CA VAL A 61 2.08 5.62 2.29
C VAL A 61 2.21 5.18 3.74
N TYR A 62 3.41 4.82 4.14
CA TYR A 62 3.76 4.39 5.49
C TYR A 62 4.62 5.47 6.14
N PHE A 63 4.23 5.88 7.32
CA PHE A 63 4.95 6.81 8.16
C PHE A 63 5.51 6.07 9.38
N ASP A 64 6.67 6.48 9.87
CA ASP A 64 7.13 6.07 11.20
C ASP A 64 6.34 6.79 12.31
N GLU A 65 6.63 6.46 13.57
CA GLU A 65 5.96 7.08 14.74
C GLU A 65 6.29 8.57 14.89
N GLU A 66 7.37 9.04 14.28
CA GLU A 66 7.77 10.45 14.26
C GLU A 66 7.10 11.23 13.11
N GLY A 67 6.35 10.53 12.25
CA GLY A 67 5.64 11.10 11.11
C GLY A 67 6.48 11.25 9.84
N ASN A 68 7.69 10.71 9.79
CA ASN A 68 8.50 10.70 8.56
C ASN A 68 8.03 9.60 7.61
N GLU A 69 8.11 9.85 6.30
CA GLU A 69 7.76 8.85 5.30
C GLU A 69 8.75 7.67 5.34
N TYR A 70 8.28 6.55 5.88
CA TYR A 70 9.03 5.30 5.89
C TYR A 70 9.03 4.66 4.50
N ALA A 71 7.87 4.55 3.84
CA ALA A 71 7.77 3.92 2.54
C ALA A 71 6.55 4.40 1.74
N LYS A 72 6.67 4.36 0.42
CA LYS A 72 5.57 4.70 -0.50
C LYS A 72 5.62 3.85 -1.76
N PHE A 73 4.48 3.27 -2.14
CA PHE A 73 4.35 2.56 -3.41
C PHE A 73 2.93 2.69 -3.99
N LYS A 74 2.80 2.38 -5.28
CA LYS A 74 1.54 2.43 -6.02
C LYS A 74 1.25 1.09 -6.66
N ILE A 75 -0.03 0.71 -6.70
CA ILE A 75 -0.53 -0.46 -7.41
C ILE A 75 -1.57 0.03 -8.41
N ARG A 76 -1.28 -0.20 -9.69
CA ARG A 76 -2.19 0.13 -10.80
C ARG A 76 -3.09 -1.06 -11.09
N PRO A 77 -4.29 -0.83 -11.64
CA PRO A 77 -5.07 -1.89 -12.23
C PRO A 77 -4.36 -2.31 -13.52
N GLU A 78 -3.83 -3.53 -13.54
CA GLU A 78 -3.25 -4.19 -14.72
C GLU A 78 -4.31 -5.04 -15.43
#